data_AF-A0A7W0FCT9-F1
#
_entry.id   AF-A0A7W0FCT9-F1
#
_cell.length_a   1.000
_cell.length_b   1.000
_cell.length_c   1.000
_cell.angle_alpha   90.00
_cell.angle_beta   90.00
_cell.angle_gamma   90.00
#
_symmetry.space_group_name_H-M   'P 1'
#
loop_
_entity.id
_entity.type
_entity.pdbx_description
1 polymer ?
#
loop_
_entity_poly.entity_id
_entity_poly.type
_entity_poly.pdbx_seq_one_letter_code
_entity_poly.pdbx_strand_id
1 'polypeptide(L)' 'MFSMFSKNTEKLESFIGINSHFKGDIKTQGTLRIDGTVEGNIETDWLILGETSHLKGDA' A
#
# COMPACT_ATOMS: atom_id res chain seq x y z
N MET A 1 22.04 -16.80 25.84
CA MET A 1 20.70 -16.66 25.22
C MET A 1 20.89 -15.83 23.95
N PHE A 2 20.88 -16.46 22.78
CA PHE A 2 21.02 -15.73 21.50
C PHE A 2 19.67 -15.10 21.16
N SER A 3 19.63 -13.77 21.04
CA SER A 3 18.44 -13.07 20.58
C SER A 3 18.18 -13.46 19.13
N MET A 4 17.04 -14.11 18.90
CA MET A 4 16.57 -14.46 17.58
C MET A 4 16.06 -13.17 16.93
N PHE A 5 16.81 -12.62 15.97
CA PHE A 5 16.29 -11.58 15.09
C PHE A 5 15.20 -12.24 14.23
N SER A 6 13.94 -12.07 14.65
CA SER A 6 12.82 -12.34 13.78
C SER A 6 12.92 -11.35 12.63
N LYS A 7 13.35 -11.83 11.45
CA LYS A 7 13.15 -11.09 10.21
C LYS A 7 11.66 -10.87 10.12
N ASN A 8 11.22 -9.64 10.37
CA ASN A 8 9.89 -9.19 10.06
C ASN A 8 9.79 -9.28 8.54
N THR A 9 9.38 -10.44 8.04
CA THR A 9 8.97 -10.59 6.65
C THR A 9 7.87 -9.56 6.50
N GLU A 10 8.14 -8.46 5.80
CA GLU A 10 7.18 -7.40 5.55
C GLU A 10 5.93 -8.04 4.98
N LYS A 11 4.99 -8.30 5.87
CA LYS A 11 3.74 -8.94 5.54
C LYS A 11 3.00 -7.84 4.81
N LEU A 12 2.75 -8.05 3.53
CA LEU A 12 1.92 -7.13 2.77
C LEU A 12 0.56 -7.06 3.51
N GLU A 13 0.29 -5.93 4.16
CA GLU A 13 -0.88 -5.78 5.02
C GLU A 13 -2.11 -5.37 4.20
N SER A 14 -1.93 -4.55 3.15
CA SER A 14 -3.02 -4.05 2.31
C SER A 14 -2.69 -4.09 0.83
N PHE A 15 -3.65 -4.54 0.00
CA PHE A 15 -3.50 -4.67 -1.46
C PHE A 15 -4.71 -4.12 -2.22
N ILE A 16 -4.46 -3.28 -3.22
CA ILE A 16 -5.44 -2.88 -4.23
C ILE A 16 -5.03 -3.51 -5.56
N GLY A 17 -5.84 -4.47 -6.02
CA GLY A 17 -5.51 -5.28 -7.19
C GLY A 17 -5.71 -4.58 -8.54
N ILE A 18 -5.12 -5.17 -9.57
CA ILE A 18 -5.31 -4.80 -10.98
C ILE A 18 -6.82 -4.78 -11.30
N ASN A 19 -7.24 -3.85 -12.15
CA ASN A 19 -8.65 -3.61 -12.52
C ASN A 19 -9.56 -3.15 -11.36
N SER A 20 -8.99 -2.77 -10.21
CA SER A 20 -9.74 -2.07 -9.16
C SER A 20 -9.70 -0.57 -9.39
N HIS A 21 -10.82 0.10 -9.16
CA HIS A 21 -10.91 1.56 -9.12
C HIS A 21 -11.48 1.99 -7.76
N PHE A 22 -10.66 2.67 -6.97
CA PHE A 22 -11.03 3.19 -5.67
C PHE A 22 -11.17 4.71 -5.73
N LYS A 23 -12.21 5.25 -5.10
CA LYS A 23 -12.43 6.70 -4.99
C LYS A 23 -12.72 7.08 -3.54
N GLY A 24 -11.89 7.95 -2.97
CA GLY A 24 -11.91 8.37 -1.58
C GLY A 24 -10.52 8.32 -0.92
N ASP A 25 -10.47 8.62 0.37
CA ASP A 25 -9.21 8.64 1.12
C ASP A 25 -8.88 7.25 1.71
N ILE A 26 -7.60 6.89 1.68
CA ILE A 26 -7.06 5.65 2.22
C ILE A 26 -6.13 5.99 3.39
N LYS A 27 -6.40 5.41 4.56
CA LYS A 27 -5.51 5.46 5.71
C LYS A 27 -5.22 4.04 6.20
N THR A 28 -3.95 3.63 6.18
CA THR A 28 -3.54 2.29 6.62
C THR A 28 -2.16 2.32 7.27
N GLN A 29 -1.88 1.35 8.13
CA GLN A 29 -0.55 1.17 8.75
C GLN A 29 0.21 0.06 8.05
N GLY A 30 1.54 0.12 8.06
CA GLY A 30 2.41 -0.82 7.37
C GLY A 30 2.44 -0.60 5.86
N THR A 31 2.52 -1.70 5.13
CA THR A 31 2.75 -1.69 3.68
C THR A 31 1.45 -1.78 2.89
N LEU A 32 1.19 -0.76 2.07
CA LEU A 32 0.12 -0.74 1.07
C LEU A 32 0.71 -0.97 -0.32
N ARG A 33 0.23 -1.98 -1.04
CA ARG A 33 0.53 -2.17 -2.47
C ARG A 33 -0.67 -1.83 -3.34
N ILE A 34 -0.45 -1.06 -4.38
CA ILE A 34 -1.47 -0.67 -5.36
C ILE A 34 -1.02 -1.09 -6.75
N ASP A 35 -1.80 -1.95 -7.39
CA ASP A 35 -1.66 -2.32 -8.81
C ASP A 35 -2.87 -1.80 -9.64
N GLY A 36 -3.82 -1.10 -9.01
CA GLY A 36 -5.04 -0.53 -9.61
C GLY A 36 -5.06 1.00 -9.69
N THR A 37 -6.27 1.58 -9.81
CA THR A 37 -6.47 3.03 -9.84
C THR A 37 -7.03 3.56 -8.51
N VAL A 38 -6.46 4.64 -7.99
CA VAL A 38 -6.95 5.35 -6.79
C VAL A 38 -7.12 6.84 -7.09
N GLU A 39 -8.33 7.36 -6.81
CA GLU A 39 -8.66 8.78 -6.79
C GLU A 39 -8.92 9.27 -5.36
N GLY A 40 -7.95 9.93 -4.73
CA GLY A 40 -8.03 10.47 -3.36
C GLY A 40 -6.68 10.49 -2.67
N ASN A 41 -6.67 10.80 -1.37
CA ASN A 41 -5.43 10.92 -0.59
C ASN A 41 -5.04 9.58 0.05
N ILE A 42 -3.74 9.31 0.15
CA ILE A 42 -3.20 8.07 0.71
C ILE A 42 -2.26 8.41 1.88
N GLU A 43 -2.58 7.90 3.07
CA GLU A 43 -1.72 7.95 4.25
C GLU A 43 -1.32 6.53 4.65
N THR A 44 -0.02 6.22 4.55
CA THR A 44 0.55 4.90 4.86
C THR A 44 2.02 5.00 5.25
N ASP A 45 2.55 3.98 5.94
CA ASP A 45 3.97 3.94 6.32
C ASP A 45 4.85 3.61 5.10
N TRP A 46 4.41 2.66 4.27
CA TRP A 46 5.11 2.25 3.05
C TRP A 46 4.13 2.04 1.89
N LEU A 47 4.37 2.74 0.79
CA LEU A 47 3.58 2.63 -0.44
C LEU A 47 4.38 1.94 -1.53
N ILE A 48 3.86 0.81 -2.04
CA ILE A 48 4.38 0.09 -3.21
C ILE A 48 3.43 0.33 -4.38
N LEU A 49 3.97 0.87 -5.47
CA LEU A 49 3.25 1.07 -6.72
C LEU A 49 3.63 0.00 -7.72
N GLY A 50 2.64 -0.81 -8.10
CA GLY A 50 2.77 -1.73 -9.22
C GLY A 50 2.88 -0.99 -10.55
N GLU A 51 3.43 -1.66 -11.55
CA GLU A 51 3.65 -1.12 -12.90
C GLU A 51 2.38 -0.54 -13.54
N THR A 52 1.22 -1.14 -13.24
CA THR A 52 -0.09 -0.74 -13.79
C THR A 52 -0.84 0.26 -12.92
N SER A 53 -0.24 0.72 -11.82
CA SER A 53 -0.92 1.61 -10.88
C SER A 53 -1.18 3.00 -11.46
N HIS A 54 -2.28 3.62 -11.06
CA HIS A 54 -2.61 5.02 -11.37
C HIS A 54 -3.13 5.72 -10.12
N LEU A 55 -2.48 6.81 -9.74
CA LEU A 55 -2.85 7.60 -8.57
C LEU A 55 -3.23 9.02 -8.98
N LYS A 56 -4.34 9.51 -8.43
CA LYS A 56 -4.76 10.91 -8.54
C LYS A 56 -5.25 11.39 -7.17
N GLY A 57 -4.49 12.26 -6.53
CA GLY A 57 -4.84 12.85 -5.25
C GLY A 57 -4.38 14.30 -5.18
N ASP A 58 -4.71 14.97 -4.08
CA ASP A 58 -4.17 16.29 -3.79
C ASP A 58 -2.86 16.12 -2.99
N ALA A 59 -1.97 17.11 -3.08
CA ALA A 59 -0.65 17.10 -2.44
C ALA A 59 -0.68 17.70 -1.03
#